data_AF-A0A349TJ33-F1
#
_entry.id   AF-A0A349TJ33-F1
#
_cell.length_a   1.000
_cell.length_b   1.000
_cell.length_c   1.000
_cell.angle_alpha   90.00
_cell.angle_beta   90.00
_cell.angle_gamma   90.00
#
_symmetry.space_group_name_H-M   'P 1'
#
loop_
_entity.id
_entity.type
_entity.pdbx_description
1 polymer ?
#
loop_
_entity_poly.entity_id
_entity_poly.type
_entity_poly.pdbx_seq_one_letter_code
_entity_poly.pdbx_strand_id
1 'polypeptide(L)'
;MKTLGILVVIFLVIIGMLALIPLAAMGVSIVFSIFCLAVWFLPFWIIATSDETTGFEKIAWLLAMFCLSWFAWVFYFFLAPIKPRRRHSQYSRHSRYRDDYDYDY
;
A
#
# COMPACT_ATOMS: atom_id res chain seq x y z
N MET A 1 19.95 44.79 -17.93
CA MET A 1 20.80 44.29 -16.81
C MET A 1 19.98 43.98 -15.56
N LYS A 2 19.20 44.94 -15.02
CA LYS A 2 18.37 44.75 -13.81
C LYS A 2 17.31 43.63 -13.92
N THR A 3 16.63 43.54 -15.06
CA THR A 3 15.61 42.50 -15.34
C THR A 3 16.19 41.09 -15.40
N LEU A 4 17.40 40.95 -15.91
CA LEU A 4 18.10 39.67 -16.01
C LEU A 4 18.49 39.16 -14.61
N GLY A 5 18.95 40.06 -13.74
CA GLY A 5 19.20 39.74 -12.32
C GLY A 5 17.93 39.29 -11.60
N ILE A 6 16.80 39.96 -11.81
CA ILE A 6 15.51 39.57 -11.21
C ILE A 6 15.05 38.20 -11.69
N LEU A 7 15.18 37.90 -12.99
CA LEU A 7 14.84 36.58 -13.54
C LEU A 7 15.69 35.45 -12.93
N VAL A 8 16.99 35.68 -12.75
CA VAL A 8 17.90 34.71 -12.12
C VAL A 8 17.54 34.47 -10.65
N VAL A 9 17.20 35.54 -9.91
CA VAL A 9 16.78 35.42 -8.50
C VAL A 9 15.48 34.62 -8.39
N ILE A 10 14.47 34.92 -9.22
CA ILE A 10 13.21 34.19 -9.22
C ILE A 10 13.45 32.71 -9.55
N PHE A 11 14.29 32.42 -10.54
CA PHE A 11 14.63 31.05 -10.90
C PHE A 11 15.31 30.28 -9.75
N LEU A 12 16.26 30.91 -9.05
CA LEU A 12 16.91 30.31 -7.88
C LEU A 12 15.93 30.07 -6.72
N VAL A 13 15.00 31.00 -6.49
CA VAL A 13 13.96 30.84 -5.46
C VAL A 13 13.01 29.69 -5.80
N ILE A 14 12.61 29.56 -7.07
CA ILE A 14 11.78 28.46 -7.53
C ILE A 14 12.51 27.12 -7.34
N ILE A 15 13.78 27.02 -7.74
CA ILE A 15 14.59 25.80 -7.53
C ILE A 15 14.71 25.47 -6.05
N GLY A 16 14.97 26.46 -5.20
CA GLY A 16 15.06 26.27 -3.76
C GLY A 16 13.76 25.75 -3.15
N MET A 17 12.62 26.32 -3.54
CA MET A 17 11.30 25.84 -3.12
C MET A 17 11.01 24.43 -3.63
N LEU A 18 11.36 24.13 -4.88
CA LEU A 18 11.13 22.83 -5.49
C LEU A 18 11.99 21.74 -4.86
N ALA A 19 13.19 22.07 -4.35
CA ALA A 19 14.06 21.17 -3.58
C ALA A 19 13.59 20.97 -2.12
N LEU A 20 12.86 21.92 -1.55
CA LEU A 20 12.31 21.83 -0.19
C LEU A 20 11.15 20.84 -0.08
N ILE A 21 10.34 20.72 -1.13
CA ILE A 21 9.21 19.77 -1.21
C ILE A 21 9.65 18.31 -1.03
N PRO A 22 10.62 17.77 -1.81
CA PRO A 22 11.07 16.39 -1.62
C PRO A 22 11.79 16.20 -0.28
N LEU A 23 12.53 17.19 0.20
CA LEU A 23 13.19 17.10 1.50
C LEU A 23 12.17 16.96 2.65
N ALA A 24 11.10 17.76 2.62
CA ALA A 24 10.00 17.63 3.58
C ALA A 24 9.27 16.28 3.41
N ALA A 25 9.02 15.84 2.19
CA ALA A 25 8.39 14.55 1.91
C ALA A 25 9.22 13.37 2.43
N MET A 26 10.55 13.43 2.29
CA MET A 26 11.47 12.42 2.84
C MET A 26 11.44 12.39 4.37
N GLY A 27 11.37 13.56 5.02
CA GLY A 27 11.21 13.62 6.48
C GLY A 27 9.90 12.98 6.94
N VAL A 28 8.79 13.33 6.29
CA VAL A 28 7.46 12.79 6.62
C VAL A 28 7.38 11.29 6.37
N SER A 29 7.98 10.79 5.28
CA SER A 29 7.95 9.36 4.96
C SER A 29 8.73 8.52 5.99
N ILE A 30 9.85 9.04 6.50
CA ILE A 30 10.62 8.37 7.56
C ILE A 30 9.79 8.27 8.84
N VAL A 31 9.20 9.39 9.28
CA VAL A 31 8.35 9.41 10.50
C VAL A 31 7.16 8.47 10.35
N PHE A 32 6.49 8.50 9.19
CA PHE A 32 5.35 7.62 8.92
C PHE A 32 5.76 6.14 8.88
N SER A 33 6.93 5.83 8.31
CA SER A 33 7.45 4.45 8.28
C SER A 33 7.75 3.93 9.68
N ILE A 34 8.38 4.75 10.53
CA ILE A 34 8.64 4.41 11.93
C ILE A 34 7.32 4.21 12.69
N PHE A 35 6.33 5.07 12.46
CA PHE A 35 5.00 4.93 13.06
C PHE A 35 4.31 3.63 12.64
N CYS A 36 4.31 3.29 11.35
CA CYS A 36 3.77 2.03 10.85
C CYS A 36 4.47 0.81 11.45
N LEU A 37 5.81 0.85 11.58
CA LEU A 37 6.57 -0.21 12.24
C LEU A 37 6.21 -0.32 13.73
N ALA A 38 6.03 0.80 14.42
CA ALA A 38 5.64 0.81 15.83
C ALA A 38 4.24 0.21 16.02
N VAL A 39 3.27 0.55 15.16
CA VAL A 39 1.91 -0.03 15.19
C VAL A 39 1.95 -1.53 14.86
N TRP A 40 2.79 -1.94 13.91
CA TRP A 40 2.98 -3.36 13.58
C TRP A 40 3.66 -4.15 14.72
N PHE A 41 4.55 -3.50 15.48
CA PHE A 41 5.24 -4.10 16.63
C PHE A 41 4.41 -4.07 17.91
N LEU A 42 3.39 -3.21 18.00
CA LEU A 42 2.49 -3.06 19.13
C LEU A 42 1.90 -4.39 19.66
N PRO A 43 1.40 -5.33 18.84
CA PRO A 43 0.91 -6.61 19.34
C PRO A 43 1.99 -7.44 20.04
N PHE A 44 3.25 -7.36 19.58
CA PHE A 44 4.37 -8.03 20.24
C PHE A 44 4.63 -7.40 21.62
N TRP A 45 4.53 -6.07 21.73
CA TRP A 45 4.69 -5.35 22.99
C TRP A 45 3.59 -5.69 24.01
N ILE A 46 2.33 -5.75 23.58
CA ILE A 46 1.18 -6.07 24.44
C ILE A 46 1.35 -7.46 25.07
N ILE A 47 1.77 -8.44 24.27
CA ILE A 47 2.04 -9.80 24.75
C ILE A 47 3.30 -9.82 25.63
N ALA A 48 4.32 -9.03 25.29
CA ALA A 48 5.55 -8.89 26.07
C ALA A 48 5.32 -8.31 27.48
N THR A 49 4.33 -7.42 27.67
CA THR A 49 4.04 -6.79 28.97
C THR A 49 2.93 -7.49 29.76
N SER A 50 2.14 -8.37 29.14
CA SER A 50 1.11 -9.13 29.86
C SER A 50 1.71 -10.12 30.86
N ASP A 51 1.23 -10.05 32.11
CA ASP A 51 1.55 -10.96 33.22
C ASP A 51 0.69 -12.25 33.19
N GLU A 52 -0.28 -12.34 32.27
CA GLU A 52 -1.25 -13.46 32.19
C GLU A 52 -0.68 -14.73 31.56
N THR A 53 0.41 -14.67 30.77
CA THR A 53 0.95 -15.84 30.05
C THR A 53 2.35 -16.21 30.56
N THR A 54 2.52 -17.45 31.02
CA THR A 54 3.79 -17.95 31.57
C THR A 54 4.89 -18.07 30.50
N GLY A 55 6.16 -18.03 30.91
CA GLY A 55 7.32 -17.74 30.05
C GLY A 55 7.41 -18.50 28.71
N PHE A 56 7.02 -19.77 28.65
CA PHE A 56 7.06 -20.56 27.41
C PHE A 56 5.87 -20.27 26.48
N GLU A 57 4.68 -19.99 27.03
CA GLU A 57 3.50 -19.56 26.25
C GLU A 57 3.74 -18.22 25.57
N LYS A 58 4.44 -17.31 26.26
CA LYS A 58 4.81 -16.00 25.72
C LYS A 58 5.67 -16.11 24.46
N ILE A 59 6.65 -17.03 24.49
CA ILE A 59 7.52 -17.32 23.35
C ILE A 59 6.73 -17.98 22.22
N ALA A 60 5.83 -18.92 22.55
CA ALA A 60 4.95 -19.56 21.56
C ALA A 60 4.05 -18.55 20.85
N TRP A 61 3.48 -17.60 21.58
CA TRP A 61 2.66 -16.52 21.03
C TRP A 61 3.48 -15.56 20.15
N LEU A 62 4.67 -15.17 20.59
CA LEU A 62 5.56 -14.32 19.78
C LEU A 62 5.98 -15.01 18.48
N LEU A 63 6.34 -16.30 18.56
CA LEU A 63 6.72 -17.13 17.41
C LEU A 63 5.53 -17.31 16.46
N ALA A 64 4.33 -17.53 16.99
CA ALA A 64 3.10 -17.66 16.19
C ALA A 64 2.79 -16.35 15.44
N MET A 65 2.89 -15.20 16.10
CA MET A 65 2.64 -13.88 15.48
C MET A 65 3.67 -13.58 14.38
N PHE A 66 4.96 -13.89 14.63
CA PHE A 66 6.02 -13.75 13.65
C PHE A 66 5.80 -14.67 12.45
N CYS A 67 5.49 -15.94 12.70
CA CYS A 67 5.21 -16.92 11.65
C CYS A 67 3.98 -16.48 10.83
N LEU A 68 2.85 -16.15 11.45
CA LEU A 68 1.64 -15.72 10.74
C LEU A 68 1.85 -14.44 9.93
N SER A 69 2.46 -13.40 10.52
CA SER A 69 2.67 -12.12 9.83
C SER A 69 3.64 -12.25 8.66
N TRP A 70 4.71 -13.05 8.81
CA TRP A 70 5.71 -13.26 7.76
C TRP A 70 5.19 -14.21 6.68
N PHE A 71 4.55 -15.31 7.06
CA PHE A 71 4.09 -16.34 6.13
C PHE A 71 2.89 -15.89 5.30
N ALA A 72 2.08 -14.94 5.79
CA ALA A 72 1.00 -14.32 5.02
C ALA A 72 1.49 -13.72 3.69
N TRP A 73 2.67 -13.09 3.69
CA TRP A 73 3.28 -12.56 2.46
C TRP A 73 3.74 -13.67 1.52
N VAL A 74 4.39 -14.70 2.06
CA VAL A 74 4.85 -15.86 1.28
C VAL A 74 3.68 -16.57 0.61
N PHE A 75 2.59 -16.83 1.35
CA PHE A 75 1.36 -17.39 0.79
C PHE A 75 0.72 -16.46 -0.24
N TYR A 76 0.72 -15.14 -0.03
CA TYR A 76 0.22 -14.21 -1.03
C TYR A 76 0.95 -14.34 -2.37
N PHE A 77 2.29 -14.40 -2.35
CA PHE A 77 3.08 -14.63 -3.58
C PHE A 77 2.83 -15.99 -4.23
N PHE A 78 2.50 -17.00 -3.45
CA PHE A 78 2.24 -18.34 -3.98
C PHE A 78 0.80 -18.53 -4.49
N LEU A 79 -0.20 -17.95 -3.81
CA LEU A 79 -1.63 -18.05 -4.19
C LEU A 79 -2.04 -17.06 -5.28
N ALA A 80 -1.47 -15.85 -5.29
CA ALA A 80 -1.80 -14.83 -6.30
C ALA A 80 -1.60 -15.30 -7.76
N PRO A 81 -0.51 -16.00 -8.14
CA PRO A 81 -0.33 -16.48 -9.51
C PRO A 81 -1.17 -17.72 -9.89
N ILE A 82 -2.02 -18.26 -9.01
CA ILE A 82 -2.74 -19.52 -9.29
C ILE A 82 -4.02 -19.31 -10.10
N LYS A 83 -4.59 -18.10 -10.16
CA LYS A 83 -5.77 -17.85 -11.01
C LYS A 83 -5.35 -17.39 -12.41
N PRO A 84 -5.47 -18.24 -13.45
CA PRO A 84 -5.45 -17.73 -14.81
C PRO A 84 -6.59 -16.71 -14.93
N ARG A 85 -6.24 -15.48 -15.31
CA ARG A 85 -7.19 -14.41 -15.60
C ARG A 85 -8.03 -14.86 -16.78
N ARG A 86 -9.13 -15.58 -16.51
CA ARG A 86 -10.11 -15.94 -17.53
C ARG A 86 -10.66 -14.62 -18.06
N ARG A 87 -10.10 -14.17 -19.18
CA ARG A 87 -10.72 -13.16 -20.04
C ARG A 87 -12.07 -13.75 -20.42
N HIS A 88 -13.11 -13.39 -19.67
CA HIS A 88 -14.47 -13.64 -20.12
C HIS A 88 -14.66 -12.78 -21.37
N SER A 89 -14.47 -13.46 -22.49
CA SER A 89 -14.90 -13.08 -23.83
C SER A 89 -16.31 -12.51 -23.73
N GLN A 90 -16.37 -11.18 -23.85
CA GLN A 90 -17.57 -10.36 -23.88
C GLN A 90 -18.33 -10.60 -25.20
N TYR A 91 -18.79 -11.82 -25.44
CA TYR A 91 -19.44 -12.23 -26.70
C TYR A 91 -20.95 -12.45 -26.59
N SER A 92 -21.55 -12.33 -25.40
CA SER A 92 -22.96 -12.75 -25.22
C SER A 92 -23.96 -11.60 -25.05
N ARG A 93 -23.56 -10.33 -25.24
CA ARG A 93 -24.47 -9.18 -25.05
C ARG A 93 -25.14 -8.67 -26.33
N HIS A 94 -24.72 -9.13 -27.50
CA HIS A 94 -25.25 -8.63 -28.77
C HIS A 94 -26.48 -9.40 -29.29
N SER A 95 -26.80 -10.56 -28.70
CA SER A 95 -27.98 -11.35 -29.11
C SER A 95 -29.30 -10.90 -28.47
N ARG A 96 -29.29 -10.04 -27.44
CA ARG A 96 -30.53 -9.63 -26.76
C ARG A 96 -31.27 -8.46 -27.43
N TYR A 97 -30.66 -7.76 -28.40
CA TYR A 97 -31.31 -6.66 -29.11
C TYR A 97 -32.01 -7.08 -30.41
N ARG A 98 -31.91 -8.36 -30.78
CA ARG A 98 -32.46 -8.85 -32.05
C ARG A 98 -33.86 -9.42 -31.94
N ASP A 99 -34.31 -9.78 -30.74
CA ASP A 99 -35.64 -10.39 -30.52
C ASP A 99 -36.75 -9.36 -30.21
N ASP A 100 -36.42 -8.07 -30.07
CA ASP A 100 -37.38 -7.03 -29.65
C ASP A 100 -38.08 -6.29 -30.81
N TYR A 101 -37.83 -6.67 -32.07
CA TYR A 101 -38.41 -6.00 -33.25
C TYR A 101 -39.37 -6.86 -34.09
N ASP A 102 -39.76 -8.04 -33.60
CA ASP A 102 -40.55 -9.01 -34.39
C ASP A 102 -42.02 -9.14 -33.93
N TYR A 103 -42.60 -8.09 -33.33
CA TYR A 103 -44.03 -8.01 -33.01
C TYR A 103 -44.61 -6.64 -33.34
N ASP A 104 -44.62 -6.27 -34.62
CA ASP A 104 -45.51 -5.25 -35.14
C ASP A 104 -45.70 -5.54 -36.64
N TYR A 105 -46.72 -6.33 -37.00
CA TYR A 105 -47.56 -6.23 -38.22
C TYR A 105 -48.60 -7.35 -38.27
#